data_AF-A0A3N1KLX6-F1
#
_entry.id   AF-A0A3N1KLX6-F1
#
_cell.length_a   1.000
_cell.length_b   1.000
_cell.length_c   1.000
_cell.angle_alpha   90.00
_cell.angle_beta   90.00
_cell.angle_gamma   90.00
#
_symmetry.space_group_name_H-M   'P 1'
#
loop_
_entity.id
_entity.type
_entity.pdbx_description
1 polymer ?
#
loop_
_entity_poly.entity_id
_entity_poly.type
_entity_poly.pdbx_seq_one_letter_code
_entity_poly.pdbx_strand_id
1 'polypeptide(L)'
;MAGSVLVPADPAARDAPDARGPRPLADDPATVLTVRREHDVVPERATPWRDVVAEFDVPDDARASADLVRPLLDDPELHWSPGLRRGVLALLPRSTAMVRVVLSWEWSVEAADFSVHSLEPEPFSSDDLVVLEGWLRDAARRLATESDAIEVAVTRVVDDVVSGLDRSAPPRSTSTPADDDVVNDPDGATGHTTGTAVLGTRVAGPDTESGHGRVDVRLPDPGDPGHEVLVDVSTDRLLGHRTTLADEGGPWAFRYVVVGEVETGPAEGPADVVPADLVHWHDQHIQRQMLADDARQALVHLLTGLDAPASVGYGG
;
A
#
# COMPACT_ATOMS: atom_id res chain seq x y z
N MET A 1 7.77 -63.23 31.44
CA MET A 1 7.80 -62.75 30.04
C MET A 1 6.54 -61.93 29.81
N ALA A 2 6.67 -60.61 29.83
CA ALA A 2 5.57 -59.67 29.64
C ALA A 2 5.68 -59.08 28.22
N GLY A 3 4.72 -59.40 27.36
CA GLY A 3 4.54 -58.73 26.07
C GLY A 3 3.53 -57.61 26.25
N SER A 4 3.97 -56.36 26.19
CA SER A 4 3.10 -55.20 26.18
C SER A 4 2.78 -54.87 24.72
N VAL A 5 1.51 -55.01 24.35
CA VAL A 5 0.99 -54.66 23.03
C VAL A 5 0.68 -53.17 23.05
N LEU A 6 1.39 -52.38 22.24
CA LEU A 6 1.04 -51.00 21.92
C LEU A 6 -0.31 -50.99 21.21
N VAL A 7 -1.32 -50.37 21.84
CA VAL A 7 -2.56 -49.99 21.16
C VAL A 7 -2.28 -48.70 20.39
N PRO A 8 -2.49 -48.64 19.06
CA PRO A 8 -2.33 -47.41 18.31
C PRO A 8 -3.44 -46.42 18.70
N ALA A 9 -3.06 -45.17 18.94
CA ALA A 9 -4.00 -44.08 19.20
C ALA A 9 -4.91 -43.90 17.97
N ASP A 10 -6.22 -43.91 18.21
CA ASP A 10 -7.26 -43.67 17.23
C ASP A 10 -7.12 -42.27 16.61
N PRO A 11 -6.89 -42.13 15.29
CA PRO A 11 -6.76 -40.84 14.62
C PRO A 11 -8.09 -40.07 14.51
N ALA A 12 -9.22 -40.64 14.93
CA ALA A 12 -10.54 -39.99 14.88
C ALA A 12 -10.86 -39.06 16.07
N ALA A 13 -9.94 -38.89 17.03
CA ALA A 13 -10.15 -38.03 18.21
C ALA A 13 -9.73 -36.55 18.01
N ARG A 14 -9.54 -36.09 16.77
CA ARG A 14 -8.94 -34.77 16.48
C ARG A 14 -9.87 -33.68 15.91
N ASP A 15 -11.17 -33.89 15.90
CA ASP A 15 -12.15 -32.85 15.55
C ASP A 15 -13.25 -32.77 16.61
N ALA A 16 -12.91 -32.19 17.76
CA ALA A 16 -13.91 -31.61 18.64
C ALA A 16 -13.95 -30.10 18.35
N PRO A 17 -15.08 -29.52 17.93
CA PRO A 17 -15.22 -28.06 17.88
C PRO A 17 -15.01 -27.52 19.29
N ASP A 18 -14.12 -26.54 19.44
CA ASP A 18 -13.76 -25.93 20.73
C ASP A 18 -15.04 -25.42 21.41
N ALA A 19 -15.47 -26.13 22.46
CA ALA A 19 -16.73 -25.89 23.19
C ALA A 19 -16.65 -24.66 24.12
N ARG A 20 -15.69 -23.77 23.89
CA ARG A 20 -15.57 -22.49 24.58
C ARG A 20 -16.42 -21.48 23.82
N GLY A 21 -17.57 -21.12 24.40
CA GLY A 21 -18.35 -19.97 23.93
C GLY A 21 -17.51 -18.68 23.86
N PRO A 22 -18.06 -17.58 23.33
CA PRO A 22 -17.35 -16.31 23.20
C PRO A 22 -16.67 -15.94 24.54
N ARG A 23 -15.34 -15.81 24.53
CA ARG A 23 -14.58 -15.43 25.73
C ARG A 23 -15.08 -14.04 26.16
N PRO A 24 -15.41 -13.84 27.45
CA PRO A 24 -15.87 -12.55 27.92
C PRO A 24 -14.75 -11.52 27.79
N LEU A 25 -15.05 -10.40 27.12
CA LEU A 25 -14.21 -9.22 27.04
C LEU A 25 -14.47 -8.38 28.29
N ALA A 26 -13.59 -8.46 29.29
CA ALA A 26 -13.66 -7.62 30.47
C ALA A 26 -12.87 -6.33 30.21
N ASP A 27 -13.51 -5.39 29.53
CA ASP A 27 -12.93 -4.08 29.22
C ASP A 27 -13.59 -2.98 30.06
N ASP A 28 -12.80 -2.01 30.50
CA ASP A 28 -13.32 -0.71 30.90
C ASP A 28 -13.54 0.12 29.63
N PRO A 29 -14.79 0.33 29.17
CA PRO A 29 -15.05 0.97 27.89
C PRO A 29 -14.57 2.42 27.82
N ALA A 30 -14.26 3.04 28.97
CA ALA A 30 -13.69 4.39 29.01
C ALA A 30 -12.21 4.44 28.58
N THR A 31 -11.47 3.33 28.70
CA THR A 31 -10.01 3.33 28.51
C THR A 31 -9.50 2.18 27.64
N VAL A 32 -10.30 1.12 27.47
CA VAL A 32 -9.95 -0.09 26.75
C VAL A 32 -11.11 -0.53 25.86
N LEU A 33 -10.79 -0.93 24.64
CA LEU A 33 -11.74 -1.57 23.72
C LEU A 33 -11.08 -2.76 23.03
N THR A 34 -11.67 -3.94 23.18
CA THR A 34 -11.26 -5.12 22.41
C THR A 34 -12.25 -5.38 21.27
N VAL A 35 -11.73 -5.36 20.04
CA VAL A 35 -12.48 -5.67 18.82
C VAL A 35 -12.10 -7.06 18.35
N ARG A 36 -13.10 -7.94 18.18
CA ARG A 36 -12.86 -9.27 17.59
C ARG A 36 -12.43 -9.12 16.14
N ARG A 37 -11.50 -9.97 15.67
CA ARG A 37 -10.93 -9.87 14.32
C ARG A 37 -11.99 -9.86 13.22
N GLU A 38 -13.04 -10.67 13.34
CA GLU A 38 -14.15 -10.72 12.38
C GLU A 38 -15.02 -9.46 12.36
N HIS A 39 -14.90 -8.58 13.35
CA HIS A 39 -15.58 -7.29 13.43
C HIS A 39 -14.63 -6.10 13.18
N ASP A 40 -13.34 -6.40 12.93
CA ASP A 40 -12.28 -5.47 12.54
C ASP A 40 -12.02 -5.58 11.02
N VAL A 41 -13.11 -5.54 10.25
CA VAL A 41 -13.06 -5.56 8.78
C VAL A 41 -12.79 -4.14 8.26
N VAL A 42 -11.73 -4.01 7.47
CA VAL A 42 -11.23 -2.81 6.76
C VAL A 42 -12.37 -2.07 6.00
N PRO A 43 -12.42 -0.74 5.99
CA PRO A 43 -13.15 0.08 6.92
C PRO A 43 -14.46 0.61 6.29
N GLU A 44 -15.56 -0.08 6.52
CA GLU A 44 -16.90 0.51 6.29
C GLU A 44 -17.15 1.73 7.20
N ARG A 45 -16.35 1.87 8.27
CA ARG A 45 -16.41 2.96 9.26
C ARG A 45 -15.59 4.19 8.89
N ALA A 46 -14.80 4.14 7.80
CA ALA A 46 -14.07 5.30 7.34
C ALA A 46 -15.01 6.33 6.71
N THR A 47 -14.52 7.56 6.61
CA THR A 47 -15.22 8.70 6.01
C THR A 47 -15.79 8.37 4.62
N PRO A 48 -16.76 9.18 4.12
CA PRO A 48 -17.31 8.99 2.78
C PRO A 48 -16.24 8.88 1.70
N TRP A 49 -16.57 8.15 0.64
CA TRP A 49 -15.71 8.00 -0.54
C TRP A 49 -15.36 9.35 -1.17
N ARG A 50 -14.11 9.52 -1.58
CA ARG A 50 -13.56 10.69 -2.28
C ARG A 50 -12.82 10.24 -3.53
N ASP A 51 -12.97 11.02 -4.61
CA ASP A 51 -12.17 10.87 -5.82
C ASP A 51 -11.08 11.96 -5.82
N VAL A 52 -9.83 11.55 -5.81
CA VAL A 52 -8.65 12.42 -5.80
C VAL A 52 -8.00 12.42 -7.18
N VAL A 53 -7.72 13.61 -7.72
CA VAL A 53 -6.92 13.76 -8.94
C VAL A 53 -5.45 13.91 -8.57
N ALA A 54 -4.64 12.92 -8.92
CA ALA A 54 -3.18 12.93 -8.71
C ALA A 54 -2.45 13.20 -10.02
N GLU A 55 -1.61 14.23 -10.03
CA GLU A 55 -0.72 14.56 -11.13
C GLU A 55 0.72 14.15 -10.81
N PHE A 56 1.42 13.63 -11.81
CA PHE A 56 2.79 13.14 -11.69
C PHE A 56 3.67 13.71 -12.79
N ASP A 57 4.90 14.07 -12.45
CA ASP A 57 5.90 14.38 -13.46
C ASP A 57 6.45 13.06 -14.01
N VAL A 58 6.31 12.86 -15.31
CA VAL A 58 6.80 11.67 -16.02
C VAL A 58 7.63 12.10 -17.22
N PRO A 59 8.66 11.35 -17.62
CA PRO A 59 9.42 11.69 -18.82
C PRO A 59 8.53 11.74 -20.07
N ASP A 60 8.79 12.67 -20.99
CA ASP A 60 7.99 12.87 -22.21
C ASP A 60 7.91 11.62 -23.09
N ASP A 61 8.95 10.79 -23.07
CA ASP A 61 9.06 9.55 -23.83
C ASP A 61 8.36 8.37 -23.15
N ALA A 62 7.88 8.52 -21.91
CA ALA A 62 7.28 7.42 -21.15
C ALA A 62 6.11 6.82 -21.92
N ARG A 63 5.20 7.65 -22.44
CA ARG A 63 4.04 7.19 -23.23
C ARG A 63 4.46 6.36 -24.44
N ALA A 64 5.46 6.82 -25.19
CA ALA A 64 5.94 6.15 -26.39
C ALA A 64 6.64 4.82 -26.09
N SER A 65 7.19 4.65 -24.88
CA SER A 65 7.89 3.42 -24.49
C SER A 65 7.01 2.17 -24.57
N ALA A 66 5.69 2.32 -24.40
CA ALA A 66 4.74 1.20 -24.46
C ALA A 66 4.16 0.95 -25.86
N ASP A 67 4.47 1.75 -26.88
CA ASP A 67 3.75 1.72 -28.16
C ASP A 67 3.80 0.36 -28.88
N LEU A 68 4.91 -0.37 -28.73
CA LEU A 68 5.07 -1.70 -29.31
C LEU A 68 4.32 -2.79 -28.54
N VAL A 69 4.14 -2.63 -27.22
CA VAL A 69 3.44 -3.61 -26.38
C VAL A 69 1.94 -3.34 -26.28
N ARG A 70 1.48 -2.10 -26.41
CA ARG A 70 0.04 -1.73 -26.31
C ARG A 70 -0.89 -2.66 -27.10
N PRO A 71 -0.61 -3.07 -28.35
CA PRO A 71 -1.49 -3.97 -29.10
C PRO A 71 -1.63 -5.38 -28.50
N LEU A 72 -0.72 -5.76 -27.60
CA LEU A 72 -0.70 -7.07 -26.93
C LEU A 72 -1.48 -7.06 -25.61
N LEU A 73 -1.85 -5.87 -25.11
CA LEU A 73 -2.42 -5.65 -23.79
C LEU A 73 -3.92 -5.29 -23.89
N ASP A 74 -4.68 -5.71 -22.89
CA ASP A 74 -6.12 -5.41 -22.75
C ASP A 74 -6.43 -5.15 -21.27
N ASP A 75 -6.48 -3.87 -20.88
CA ASP A 75 -6.59 -3.44 -19.48
C ASP A 75 -5.49 -4.06 -18.58
N PRO A 76 -4.20 -3.76 -18.86
CA PRO A 76 -3.08 -4.42 -18.19
C PRO A 76 -2.89 -3.93 -16.76
N GLU A 77 -2.47 -4.84 -15.87
CA GLU A 77 -1.99 -4.50 -14.53
C GLU A 77 -0.48 -4.78 -14.42
N LEU A 78 0.28 -3.78 -14.00
CA LEU A 78 1.73 -3.89 -13.80
C LEU A 78 2.08 -3.72 -12.33
N HIS A 79 2.64 -4.76 -11.70
CA HIS A 79 3.10 -4.71 -10.32
C HIS A 79 4.61 -4.66 -10.26
N TRP A 80 5.11 -3.65 -9.56
CA TRP A 80 6.53 -3.47 -9.33
C TRP A 80 6.86 -3.68 -7.85
N SER A 81 7.84 -4.54 -7.58
CA SER A 81 8.47 -4.65 -6.27
C SER A 81 9.96 -4.37 -6.42
N PRO A 82 10.45 -3.23 -5.89
CA PRO A 82 11.89 -2.99 -5.80
C PRO A 82 12.49 -3.97 -4.79
N GLY A 83 13.72 -4.43 -5.02
CA GLY A 83 14.37 -5.32 -4.07
C GLY A 83 15.88 -5.30 -4.17
N LEU A 84 16.53 -5.11 -3.01
CA LEU A 84 17.98 -5.26 -2.84
C LEU A 84 18.45 -6.72 -2.96
N ARG A 85 17.53 -7.68 -2.78
CA ARG A 85 17.79 -9.13 -2.90
C ARG A 85 17.06 -9.76 -4.08
N ARG A 86 15.84 -9.27 -4.39
CA ARG A 86 15.04 -9.73 -5.52
C ARG A 86 14.07 -8.65 -5.95
N GLY A 87 14.31 -8.02 -7.09
CA GLY A 87 13.35 -7.16 -7.76
C GLY A 87 12.42 -7.99 -8.67
N VAL A 88 11.18 -7.54 -8.77
CA VAL A 88 10.15 -8.19 -9.61
C VAL A 88 9.33 -7.13 -10.32
N LEU A 89 9.10 -7.37 -11.61
CA LEU A 89 8.11 -6.67 -12.41
C LEU A 89 7.16 -7.72 -12.99
N ALA A 90 5.89 -7.67 -12.60
CA ALA A 90 4.88 -8.63 -12.99
C ALA A 90 3.75 -7.93 -13.76
N LEU A 91 3.55 -8.34 -15.00
CA LEU A 91 2.49 -7.85 -15.88
C LEU A 91 1.38 -8.91 -15.97
N LEU A 92 0.16 -8.50 -15.68
CA LEU A 92 -1.06 -9.18 -16.10
C LEU A 92 -1.53 -8.47 -17.38
N PRO A 93 -1.30 -9.05 -18.56
CA PRO A 93 -1.48 -8.34 -19.82
C PRO A 93 -2.95 -8.20 -20.23
N ARG A 94 -3.85 -9.03 -19.66
CA ARG A 94 -5.27 -9.04 -19.98
C ARG A 94 -6.09 -9.31 -18.73
N SER A 95 -7.13 -8.51 -18.47
CA SER A 95 -7.99 -8.63 -17.28
C SER A 95 -8.70 -9.99 -17.14
N THR A 96 -8.95 -10.71 -18.25
CA THR A 96 -9.68 -12.00 -18.24
C THR A 96 -8.78 -13.22 -18.44
N ALA A 97 -7.51 -13.05 -18.79
CA ALA A 97 -6.64 -14.18 -19.13
C ALA A 97 -5.84 -14.62 -17.91
N MET A 98 -5.72 -15.93 -17.68
CA MET A 98 -4.78 -16.48 -16.69
C MET A 98 -3.36 -16.50 -17.25
N VAL A 99 -2.89 -15.31 -17.66
CA VAL A 99 -1.56 -15.06 -18.21
C VAL A 99 -0.85 -14.08 -17.29
N ARG A 100 0.39 -14.40 -16.93
CA ARG A 100 1.26 -13.54 -16.14
C ARG A 100 2.65 -13.55 -16.76
N VAL A 101 3.13 -12.37 -17.12
CA VAL A 101 4.49 -12.17 -17.62
C VAL A 101 5.32 -11.61 -16.46
N VAL A 102 6.47 -12.20 -16.18
CA VAL A 102 7.29 -11.84 -15.03
C VAL A 102 8.72 -11.61 -15.48
N LEU A 103 9.27 -10.48 -15.06
CA LEU A 103 10.71 -10.22 -15.06
C LEU A 103 11.18 -10.20 -13.61
N SER A 104 12.12 -11.06 -13.24
CA SER A 104 12.68 -11.08 -11.89
C SER A 104 14.20 -11.08 -11.89
N TRP A 105 14.81 -10.31 -10.98
CA TRP A 105 16.25 -10.16 -10.91
C TRP A 105 16.74 -10.10 -9.47
N GLU A 106 17.96 -10.58 -9.21
CA GLU A 106 18.61 -10.44 -7.91
C GLU A 106 19.60 -9.27 -7.88
N TRP A 107 20.43 -9.15 -8.93
CA TRP A 107 21.59 -8.25 -8.94
C TRP A 107 21.51 -7.16 -10.01
N SER A 108 20.97 -7.48 -11.19
CA SER A 108 20.80 -6.52 -12.28
C SER A 108 19.65 -6.88 -13.21
N VAL A 109 19.04 -5.87 -13.84
CA VAL A 109 17.96 -6.06 -14.81
C VAL A 109 18.45 -6.78 -16.07
N GLU A 110 19.73 -6.65 -16.42
CA GLU A 110 20.35 -7.32 -17.57
C GLU A 110 20.42 -8.84 -17.38
N ALA A 111 20.64 -9.29 -16.14
CA ALA A 111 20.65 -10.71 -15.78
C ALA A 111 19.28 -11.23 -15.32
N ALA A 112 18.21 -10.46 -15.53
CA ALA A 112 16.87 -10.84 -15.11
C ALA A 112 16.37 -12.08 -15.85
N ASP A 113 15.64 -12.92 -15.11
CA ASP A 113 14.88 -14.04 -15.64
C ASP A 113 13.52 -13.54 -16.14
N PHE A 114 13.24 -13.78 -17.42
CA PHE A 114 11.95 -13.52 -18.05
C PHE A 114 11.15 -14.82 -18.14
N SER A 115 9.91 -14.81 -17.66
CA SER A 115 9.00 -15.96 -17.73
C SER A 115 7.57 -15.56 -18.06
N VAL A 116 6.88 -16.45 -18.78
CA VAL A 116 5.44 -16.35 -19.02
C VAL A 116 4.76 -17.55 -18.40
N HIS A 117 3.81 -17.29 -17.51
CA HIS A 117 2.95 -18.29 -16.89
C HIS A 117 1.57 -18.15 -17.49
N SER A 118 1.08 -19.22 -18.13
CA SER A 118 -0.18 -19.19 -18.85
C SER A 118 -0.87 -20.55 -18.76
N LEU A 119 -2.20 -20.54 -18.66
CA LEU A 119 -3.02 -21.74 -18.90
C LEU A 119 -3.28 -21.98 -20.39
N GLU A 120 -3.15 -20.94 -21.21
CA GLU A 120 -3.18 -21.04 -22.66
C GLU A 120 -1.81 -21.55 -23.16
N PRO A 121 -1.75 -22.53 -24.09
CA PRO A 121 -0.48 -23.13 -24.52
C PRO A 121 0.53 -22.13 -25.09
N GLU A 122 0.06 -21.14 -25.86
CA GLU A 122 0.89 -20.17 -26.57
C GLU A 122 0.16 -18.81 -26.60
N PRO A 123 0.17 -18.05 -25.48
CA PRO A 123 -0.56 -16.78 -25.39
C PRO A 123 0.05 -15.67 -26.25
N PHE A 124 1.32 -15.83 -26.64
CA PHE A 124 2.14 -14.87 -27.39
C PHE A 124 3.00 -15.59 -28.43
N SER A 125 3.23 -14.94 -29.57
CA SER A 125 4.22 -15.42 -30.54
C SER A 125 5.65 -15.18 -30.05
N SER A 126 6.64 -15.80 -30.69
CA SER A 126 8.06 -15.56 -30.33
C SER A 126 8.46 -14.10 -30.49
N ASP A 127 7.94 -13.40 -31.51
CA ASP A 127 8.23 -11.97 -31.72
C ASP A 127 7.59 -11.11 -30.62
N ASP A 128 6.36 -11.43 -30.21
CA ASP A 128 5.68 -10.75 -29.10
C ASP A 128 6.44 -10.91 -27.79
N LEU A 129 7.00 -12.10 -27.52
CA LEU A 129 7.79 -12.37 -26.33
C LEU A 129 9.07 -11.51 -26.28
N VAL A 130 9.75 -11.33 -27.41
CA VAL A 130 10.94 -10.47 -27.50
C VAL A 130 10.57 -9.01 -27.23
N VAL A 131 9.45 -8.55 -27.77
CA VAL A 131 8.94 -7.18 -27.56
C VAL A 131 8.57 -6.96 -26.08
N LEU A 132 7.82 -7.90 -25.48
CA LEU A 132 7.43 -7.85 -24.07
C LEU A 132 8.63 -7.89 -23.13
N GLU A 133 9.60 -8.77 -23.38
CA GLU A 133 10.81 -8.86 -22.58
C GLU A 133 11.64 -7.57 -22.66
N GLY A 134 11.85 -7.05 -23.87
CA GLY A 134 12.57 -5.79 -24.08
C GLY A 134 11.92 -4.63 -23.33
N TRP A 135 10.61 -4.47 -23.49
CA TRP A 135 9.84 -3.44 -22.79
C TRP A 135 9.90 -3.60 -21.26
N LEU A 136 9.75 -4.82 -20.71
CA LEU A 136 9.83 -5.04 -19.27
C LEU A 136 11.23 -4.70 -18.71
N ARG A 137 12.29 -4.99 -19.46
CA ARG A 137 13.66 -4.62 -19.06
C ARG A 137 13.87 -3.10 -19.09
N ASP A 138 13.32 -2.41 -20.09
CA ASP A 138 13.36 -0.94 -20.17
C ASP A 138 12.56 -0.30 -19.02
N ALA A 139 11.35 -0.80 -18.79
CA ALA A 139 10.49 -0.40 -17.67
C ALA A 139 11.20 -0.60 -16.33
N ALA A 140 11.78 -1.78 -16.08
CA ALA A 140 12.48 -2.07 -14.83
C ALA A 140 13.68 -1.14 -14.60
N ARG A 141 14.45 -0.80 -15.65
CA ARG A 141 15.56 0.17 -15.56
C ARG A 141 15.09 1.56 -15.20
N ARG A 142 14.00 2.01 -15.84
CA ARG A 142 13.39 3.32 -15.56
C ARG A 142 12.87 3.39 -14.12
N LEU A 143 12.09 2.40 -13.69
CA LEU A 143 11.56 2.34 -12.33
C LEU A 143 12.67 2.28 -11.27
N ALA A 144 13.76 1.56 -11.54
CA ALA A 144 14.92 1.54 -10.64
C ALA A 144 15.62 2.91 -10.55
N THR A 145 15.66 3.66 -11.65
CA THR A 145 16.26 5.01 -11.69
C THR A 145 15.37 6.03 -10.97
N GLU A 146 14.05 5.92 -11.13
CA GLU A 146 13.06 6.84 -10.56
C GLU A 146 12.58 6.44 -9.15
N SER A 147 13.17 5.41 -8.52
CA SER A 147 12.65 4.84 -7.27
C SER A 147 12.46 5.86 -6.16
N ASP A 148 13.40 6.79 -5.98
CA ASP A 148 13.29 7.84 -4.97
C ASP A 148 12.24 8.88 -5.35
N ALA A 149 12.14 9.24 -6.64
CA ALA A 149 11.15 10.17 -7.15
C ALA A 149 9.72 9.62 -6.99
N ILE A 150 9.54 8.30 -7.14
CA ILE A 150 8.28 7.60 -6.89
C ILE A 150 7.86 7.79 -5.43
N GLU A 151 8.73 7.49 -4.47
CA GLU A 151 8.37 7.61 -3.05
C GLU A 151 8.09 9.06 -2.64
N VAL A 152 8.82 10.04 -3.20
CA VAL A 152 8.54 11.47 -2.99
C VAL A 152 7.17 11.86 -3.54
N ALA A 153 6.83 11.44 -4.75
CA ALA A 153 5.54 11.75 -5.36
C ALA A 153 4.37 11.09 -4.61
N VAL A 154 4.53 9.83 -4.20
CA VAL A 154 3.54 9.10 -3.39
C VAL A 154 3.32 9.77 -2.04
N THR A 155 4.40 10.14 -1.35
CA THR A 155 4.33 10.85 -0.06
C THR A 155 3.56 12.16 -0.21
N ARG A 156 3.86 12.94 -1.26
CA ARG A 156 3.14 14.18 -1.56
C ARG A 156 1.64 13.95 -1.77
N VAL A 157 1.26 12.95 -2.58
CA VAL A 157 -0.16 12.63 -2.81
C VAL A 157 -0.87 12.33 -1.50
N VAL A 158 -0.27 11.51 -0.64
CA VAL A 158 -0.83 11.20 0.67
C VAL A 158 -0.94 12.45 1.54
N ASP A 159 0.11 13.25 1.65
CA ASP A 159 0.12 14.46 2.48
C ASP A 159 -0.91 15.51 2.00
N ASP A 160 -1.07 15.69 0.68
CA ASP A 160 -2.08 16.57 0.10
C ASP A 160 -3.50 16.10 0.46
N VAL A 161 -3.77 14.80 0.31
CA VAL A 161 -5.10 14.23 0.59
C VAL A 161 -5.45 14.27 2.08
N VAL A 162 -4.47 13.96 2.94
CA VAL A 162 -4.58 14.06 4.40
C VAL A 162 -4.79 15.50 4.83
N SER A 163 -4.23 16.47 4.11
CA SER A 163 -4.48 17.90 4.31
C SER A 163 -5.85 18.35 3.80
N GLY A 164 -6.65 17.44 3.23
CA GLY A 164 -8.00 17.70 2.75
C GLY A 164 -8.10 18.12 1.28
N LEU A 165 -7.03 18.00 0.50
CA LEU A 165 -7.06 18.33 -0.92
C LEU A 165 -7.58 17.14 -1.75
N ASP A 166 -8.48 17.42 -2.70
CA ASP A 166 -8.94 16.42 -3.70
C ASP A 166 -8.08 16.46 -4.98
N ARG A 167 -7.05 17.30 -5.01
CA ARG A 167 -6.08 17.38 -6.11
C ARG A 167 -4.67 17.51 -5.56
N SER A 168 -3.82 16.56 -5.94
CA SER A 168 -2.37 16.62 -5.68
C SER A 168 -1.67 16.91 -7.00
N ALA A 169 -0.79 17.91 -6.99
CA ALA A 169 0.03 18.26 -8.15
C ALA A 169 1.46 18.54 -7.72
N PRO A 170 2.46 18.22 -8.57
CA PRO A 170 3.84 18.60 -8.30
C PRO A 170 3.95 20.12 -8.13
N PRO A 171 4.88 20.60 -7.29
CA PRO A 171 5.15 22.03 -7.18
C PRO A 171 5.44 22.57 -8.58
N ARG A 172 4.72 23.62 -8.99
CA ARG A 172 5.03 24.27 -10.26
C ARG A 172 6.48 24.72 -10.21
N SER A 173 7.33 24.11 -11.02
CA SER A 173 8.66 24.64 -11.27
C SER A 173 8.47 26.09 -11.70
N THR A 174 9.00 27.02 -10.91
CA THR A 174 9.00 28.46 -11.23
C THR A 174 10.00 28.78 -12.32
N SER A 175 10.10 27.91 -13.34
CA SER A 175 10.63 28.26 -14.64
C SER A 175 9.63 29.21 -15.29
N THR A 176 9.76 30.47 -14.90
CA THR A 176 9.36 31.61 -15.71
C THR A 176 9.74 31.27 -17.17
N PRO A 177 8.83 31.39 -18.15
CA PRO A 177 9.22 31.28 -19.54
C PRO A 177 10.21 32.42 -19.78
N ALA A 178 11.50 32.12 -19.76
CA ALA A 178 12.50 33.02 -20.29
C ALA A 178 12.25 33.05 -21.78
N ASP A 179 11.90 34.25 -22.26
CA ASP A 179 11.84 34.61 -23.66
C ASP A 179 12.98 33.96 -24.45
N ASP A 180 12.64 33.43 -25.62
CA ASP A 180 13.50 33.19 -26.78
C ASP A 180 15.01 33.22 -26.52
N ASP A 181 15.60 32.06 -26.23
CA ASP A 181 16.89 31.72 -26.83
C ASP A 181 17.11 30.21 -26.80
N VAL A 182 17.12 29.63 -28.01
CA VAL A 182 17.49 28.25 -28.30
C VAL A 182 18.98 28.09 -27.99
N VAL A 183 19.31 27.86 -26.71
CA VAL A 183 20.59 27.29 -26.32
C VAL A 183 20.37 25.78 -26.31
N ASN A 184 20.82 25.13 -27.38
CA ASN A 184 21.00 23.68 -27.43
C ASN A 184 21.89 23.28 -26.24
N ASP A 185 21.26 22.78 -25.18
CA ASP A 185 21.94 22.03 -24.13
C ASP A 185 22.38 20.69 -24.74
N PRO A 186 23.69 20.42 -24.88
CA PRO A 186 24.17 19.14 -25.42
C PRO A 186 24.02 17.99 -24.41
N ASP A 187 23.66 18.26 -23.15
CA ASP A 187 23.36 17.25 -22.13
C ASP A 187 21.85 17.10 -21.96
N GLY A 188 21.19 16.68 -23.05
CA GLY A 188 19.74 16.46 -23.20
C GLY A 188 18.95 16.29 -21.90
N ALA A 189 18.51 17.41 -21.32
CA ALA A 189 17.51 17.41 -20.28
C ALA A 189 16.25 16.79 -20.88
N THR A 190 15.97 15.54 -20.53
CA THR A 190 14.76 14.84 -20.92
C THR A 190 13.58 15.66 -20.44
N GLY A 191 12.77 16.15 -21.38
CA GLY A 191 11.55 16.86 -21.04
C GLY A 191 10.64 15.98 -20.17
N HIS A 192 9.93 16.61 -19.25
CA HIS A 192 8.92 15.97 -18.43
C HIS A 192 7.55 16.53 -18.81
N THR A 193 6.56 15.63 -18.81
CA THR A 193 5.15 15.93 -19.00
C THR A 193 4.37 15.52 -17.76
N THR A 194 3.13 15.98 -17.67
CA THR A 194 2.24 15.64 -16.56
C THR A 194 1.41 14.42 -16.93
N GLY A 195 1.60 13.31 -16.20
CA GLY A 195 0.67 12.19 -16.14
C GLY A 195 -0.42 12.44 -15.10
N THR A 196 -1.62 11.92 -15.31
CA THR A 196 -2.75 12.10 -14.38
C THR A 196 -3.42 10.77 -14.07
N ALA A 197 -3.80 10.58 -12.80
CA ALA A 197 -4.59 9.45 -12.33
C ALA A 197 -5.75 9.95 -11.46
N VAL A 198 -6.84 9.18 -11.42
CA VAL A 198 -7.95 9.38 -10.48
C VAL A 198 -7.89 8.26 -9.46
N LEU A 199 -7.69 8.61 -8.19
CA LEU A 199 -7.52 7.69 -7.06
C LEU A 199 -8.73 7.79 -6.14
N GLY A 200 -9.42 6.69 -5.95
CA GLY A 200 -10.52 6.58 -5.01
C GLY A 200 -10.02 6.28 -3.59
N THR A 201 -10.54 6.99 -2.60
CA THR A 201 -10.06 6.84 -1.22
C THR A 201 -11.12 7.17 -0.18
N ARG A 202 -10.98 6.61 1.03
CA ARG A 202 -11.71 7.04 2.24
C ARG A 202 -10.80 7.75 3.25
N VAL A 203 -9.64 8.26 2.82
CA VAL A 203 -8.80 9.10 3.68
C VAL A 203 -9.55 10.41 3.97
N ALA A 204 -9.72 10.69 5.26
CA ALA A 204 -10.29 11.93 5.75
C ALA A 204 -9.28 13.08 5.62
N GLY A 205 -9.80 14.30 5.46
CA GLY A 205 -9.01 15.50 5.75
C GLY A 205 -8.74 15.65 7.25
N PRO A 206 -8.08 16.74 7.67
CA PRO A 206 -7.75 16.95 9.08
C PRO A 206 -9.02 17.05 9.92
N ASP A 207 -9.04 16.32 11.05
CA ASP A 207 -10.12 16.42 12.02
C ASP A 207 -9.96 17.69 12.85
N THR A 208 -10.80 18.69 12.57
CA THR A 208 -10.76 19.98 13.27
C THR A 208 -11.48 19.95 14.62
N GLU A 209 -12.21 18.87 14.93
CA GLU A 209 -13.06 18.77 16.12
C GLU A 209 -12.35 18.06 17.29
N SER A 210 -11.52 17.05 17.04
CA SER A 210 -10.84 16.26 18.10
C SER A 210 -9.59 16.91 18.72
N GLY A 211 -9.16 18.08 18.22
CA GLY A 211 -7.88 18.69 18.64
C GLY A 211 -6.63 17.94 18.16
N HIS A 212 -6.80 16.74 17.57
CA HIS A 212 -5.76 15.84 17.08
C HIS A 212 -5.83 15.76 15.55
N GLY A 213 -5.36 16.82 14.87
CA GLY A 213 -5.56 16.97 13.42
C GLY A 213 -4.98 15.83 12.56
N ARG A 214 -3.92 15.15 13.02
CA ARG A 214 -3.37 13.94 12.39
C ARG A 214 -2.75 13.03 13.46
N VAL A 215 -3.09 11.76 13.41
CA VAL A 215 -2.53 10.70 14.25
C VAL A 215 -1.89 9.64 13.38
N ASP A 216 -0.62 9.35 13.62
CA ASP A 216 0.13 8.30 12.93
C ASP A 216 0.26 7.04 13.80
N VAL A 217 0.25 5.88 13.14
CA VAL A 217 0.52 4.59 13.76
C VAL A 217 2.00 4.27 13.57
N ARG A 218 2.70 3.91 14.65
CA ARG A 218 4.11 3.54 14.63
C ARG A 218 4.31 2.17 15.26
N LEU A 219 5.32 1.45 14.77
CA LEU A 219 5.80 0.20 15.35
C LEU A 219 7.02 0.51 16.24
N PRO A 220 6.88 0.50 17.58
CA PRO A 220 8.00 0.80 18.48
C PRO A 220 9.10 -0.28 18.41
N ASP A 221 8.73 -1.53 18.13
CA ASP A 221 9.65 -2.63 17.84
C ASP A 221 9.25 -3.29 16.51
N PRO A 222 10.05 -3.14 15.43
CA PRO A 222 9.79 -3.84 14.16
C PRO A 222 9.78 -5.37 14.29
N GLY A 223 10.38 -5.93 15.34
CA GLY A 223 10.35 -7.35 15.67
C GLY A 223 9.04 -7.84 16.31
N ASP A 224 8.20 -6.92 16.78
CA ASP A 224 6.86 -7.20 17.31
C ASP A 224 5.79 -6.42 16.52
N PRO A 225 5.41 -6.89 15.32
CA PRO A 225 4.34 -6.26 14.54
C PRO A 225 2.98 -6.38 15.22
N GLY A 226 2.87 -7.13 16.33
CA GLY A 226 1.66 -7.23 17.13
C GLY A 226 1.43 -6.02 18.03
N HIS A 227 2.40 -5.12 18.19
CA HIS A 227 2.29 -3.94 19.03
C HIS A 227 2.50 -2.64 18.24
N GLU A 228 1.50 -1.78 18.31
CA GLU A 228 1.45 -0.50 17.61
C GLU A 228 1.13 0.63 18.58
N VAL A 229 1.66 1.81 18.30
CA VAL A 229 1.39 3.03 19.07
C VAL A 229 0.79 4.11 18.18
N LEU A 230 -0.20 4.83 18.72
CA LEU A 230 -0.87 5.94 18.04
C LEU A 230 -0.34 7.26 18.60
N VAL A 231 0.21 8.10 17.73
CA VAL A 231 0.92 9.32 18.11
C VAL A 231 0.37 10.53 17.36
N ASP A 232 0.06 11.59 18.09
CA ASP A 232 -0.25 12.90 17.51
C ASP A 232 0.97 13.43 16.75
N VAL A 233 0.80 13.72 15.45
CA VAL A 233 1.91 14.15 14.60
C VAL A 233 2.42 15.54 14.97
N SER A 234 1.55 16.44 15.42
CA SER A 234 1.89 17.82 15.72
C SER A 234 2.64 17.98 17.04
N THR A 235 2.31 17.15 18.03
CA THR A 235 2.90 17.22 19.37
C THR A 235 3.84 16.07 19.70
N ASP A 236 3.93 15.05 18.83
CA ASP A 236 4.61 13.78 19.09
C ASP A 236 4.10 13.07 20.36
N ARG A 237 2.85 13.34 20.74
CA ARG A 237 2.25 12.84 22.00
C ARG A 237 1.68 11.45 21.74
N LEU A 238 2.05 10.48 22.59
CA LEU A 238 1.44 9.17 22.60
C LEU A 238 -0.02 9.25 23.10
N LEU A 239 -0.96 8.77 22.29
CA LEU A 239 -2.40 8.81 22.58
C LEU A 239 -2.94 7.44 23.00
N GLY A 240 -2.39 6.36 22.45
CA GLY A 240 -2.84 5.01 22.76
C GLY A 240 -1.98 3.91 22.13
N HIS A 241 -2.39 2.68 22.42
CA HIS A 241 -1.76 1.46 21.93
C HIS A 241 -2.79 0.57 21.26
N ARG A 242 -2.33 -0.17 20.25
CA ARG A 242 -3.03 -1.32 19.71
C ARG A 242 -2.16 -2.57 19.91
N THR A 243 -2.77 -3.62 20.45
CA THR A 243 -2.14 -4.93 20.59
C THR A 243 -2.96 -5.98 19.89
N THR A 244 -2.32 -6.75 19.02
CA THR A 244 -2.89 -7.94 18.40
C THR A 244 -2.92 -9.07 19.41
N LEU A 245 -4.12 -9.57 19.71
CA LEU A 245 -4.33 -10.74 20.56
C LEU A 245 -4.37 -11.99 19.68
N ALA A 246 -3.42 -12.90 19.88
CA ALA A 246 -3.29 -14.15 19.13
C ALA A 246 -3.32 -15.37 20.06
N ASP A 247 -3.80 -16.50 19.56
CA ASP A 247 -3.62 -17.83 20.16
C ASP A 247 -3.02 -18.82 19.14
N GLU A 248 -2.91 -20.10 19.50
CA GLU A 248 -2.23 -21.19 18.76
C GLU A 248 -2.82 -21.49 17.35
N GLY A 249 -3.49 -20.54 16.72
CA GLY A 249 -3.97 -20.57 15.34
C GLY A 249 -3.97 -19.21 14.61
N GLY A 250 -3.53 -18.12 15.26
CA GLY A 250 -3.44 -16.78 14.66
C GLY A 250 -4.13 -15.67 15.48
N PRO A 251 -4.20 -14.45 14.93
CA PRO A 251 -4.85 -13.33 15.60
C PRO A 251 -6.37 -13.56 15.67
N TRP A 252 -6.95 -13.33 16.86
CA TRP A 252 -8.39 -13.49 17.14
C TRP A 252 -9.07 -12.18 17.56
N ALA A 253 -8.32 -11.19 18.06
CA ALA A 253 -8.83 -9.87 18.39
C ALA A 253 -7.74 -8.79 18.39
N PHE A 254 -8.15 -7.54 18.46
CA PHE A 254 -7.29 -6.37 18.59
C PHE A 254 -7.74 -5.57 19.80
N ARG A 255 -6.79 -5.20 20.65
CA ARG A 255 -7.06 -4.46 21.87
C ARG A 255 -6.50 -3.05 21.74
N TYR A 256 -7.38 -2.07 21.88
CA TYR A 256 -7.07 -0.64 21.87
C TYR A 256 -7.06 -0.13 23.31
N VAL A 257 -6.00 0.57 23.71
CA VAL A 257 -5.82 1.10 25.07
C VAL A 257 -5.42 2.57 24.98
N VAL A 258 -6.21 3.46 25.58
CA VAL A 258 -5.87 4.88 25.71
C VAL A 258 -4.78 5.04 26.76
N VAL A 259 -3.79 5.89 26.51
CA VAL A 259 -2.78 6.20 27.54
C VAL A 259 -3.43 6.93 28.71
N GLY A 260 -3.34 6.35 29.91
CA GLY A 260 -3.79 6.98 31.15
C GLY A 260 -2.81 8.02 31.70
N GLU A 261 -3.29 8.89 32.59
CA GLU A 261 -2.55 9.95 33.33
C GLU A 261 -1.29 9.50 34.09
N VAL A 262 -0.96 8.21 34.11
CA VAL A 262 0.04 7.63 35.00
C VAL A 262 1.40 7.41 34.32
N GLU A 263 1.46 7.39 32.98
CA GLU A 263 2.73 7.18 32.26
C GLU A 263 3.45 8.48 31.88
N THR A 264 2.77 9.62 31.97
CA THR A 264 3.36 10.95 31.84
C THR A 264 3.13 11.67 33.16
N GLY A 265 4.18 12.24 33.77
CA GLY A 265 4.06 12.98 35.06
C GLY A 265 2.97 14.07 35.01
N PRO A 266 2.67 14.75 36.14
CA PRO A 266 1.43 15.49 36.37
C PRO A 266 1.19 16.57 35.31
N ALA A 267 0.55 16.17 34.23
CA ALA A 267 0.11 16.96 33.11
C ALA A 267 -1.05 16.17 32.53
N GLU A 268 -2.25 16.62 32.88
CA GLU A 268 -3.55 16.37 32.23
C GLU A 268 -3.52 15.23 31.20
N GLY A 269 -4.09 14.09 31.59
CA GLY A 269 -4.37 13.01 30.64
C GLY A 269 -5.22 13.55 29.50
N PRO A 270 -5.20 12.93 28.32
CA PRO A 270 -6.00 13.40 27.21
C PRO A 270 -7.47 13.10 27.57
N ALA A 271 -8.12 14.03 28.29
CA ALA A 271 -9.51 13.91 28.73
C ALA A 271 -10.52 13.88 27.56
N ASP A 272 -10.03 13.89 26.32
CA ASP A 272 -10.77 13.99 25.07
C ASP A 272 -10.52 12.81 24.12
N VAL A 273 -9.78 11.77 24.54
CA VAL A 273 -9.53 10.58 23.71
C VAL A 273 -10.23 9.36 24.29
N VAL A 274 -11.08 8.73 23.49
CA VAL A 274 -11.74 7.47 23.82
C VAL A 274 -11.22 6.32 22.94
N PRO A 275 -11.37 5.05 23.35
CA PRO A 275 -10.89 3.92 22.54
C PRO A 275 -11.46 3.87 21.12
N ALA A 276 -12.66 4.44 20.89
CA ALA A 276 -13.26 4.54 19.56
C ALA A 276 -12.45 5.45 18.61
N ASP A 277 -11.81 6.50 19.14
CA ASP A 277 -10.95 7.39 18.35
C ASP A 277 -9.70 6.65 17.89
N LEU A 278 -9.12 5.80 18.76
CA LEU A 278 -7.97 4.97 18.39
C LEU A 278 -8.30 4.00 17.24
N VAL A 279 -9.50 3.40 17.27
CA VAL A 279 -9.98 2.55 16.17
C VAL A 279 -10.10 3.38 14.88
N HIS A 280 -10.74 4.54 14.96
CA HIS A 280 -10.92 5.42 13.80
C HIS A 280 -9.58 5.87 13.20
N TRP A 281 -8.62 6.30 14.02
CA TRP A 281 -7.30 6.72 13.54
C TRP A 281 -6.48 5.57 12.97
N HIS A 282 -6.62 4.36 13.51
CA HIS A 282 -6.02 3.16 12.94
C HIS A 282 -6.64 2.82 11.57
N ASP A 283 -7.96 2.89 11.42
CA ASP A 283 -8.63 2.72 10.12
C ASP A 283 -8.14 3.76 9.09
N GLN A 284 -7.99 5.02 9.52
CA GLN A 284 -7.43 6.08 8.68
C GLN A 284 -5.96 5.82 8.30
N HIS A 285 -5.16 5.22 9.19
CA HIS A 285 -3.79 4.80 8.85
C HIS A 285 -3.77 3.74 7.74
N ILE A 286 -4.63 2.72 7.83
CA ILE A 286 -4.77 1.70 6.77
C ILE A 286 -5.20 2.35 5.46
N GLN A 287 -6.18 3.26 5.48
CA GLN A 287 -6.61 3.97 4.26
C GLN A 287 -5.50 4.81 3.62
N ARG A 288 -4.61 5.41 4.44
CA ARG A 288 -3.43 6.13 3.92
C ARG A 288 -2.42 5.19 3.28
N GLN A 289 -2.19 4.00 3.85
CA GLN A 289 -1.32 2.98 3.24
C GLN A 289 -1.89 2.50 1.90
N MET A 290 -3.20 2.23 1.84
CA MET A 290 -3.87 1.86 0.59
C MET A 290 -3.77 2.96 -0.47
N LEU A 291 -4.00 4.22 -0.10
CA LEU A 291 -3.81 5.37 -1.00
C LEU A 291 -2.37 5.49 -1.50
N ALA A 292 -1.38 5.24 -0.63
CA ALA A 292 0.03 5.27 -1.01
C ALA A 292 0.34 4.18 -2.05
N ASP A 293 -0.21 2.98 -1.87
CA ASP A 293 -0.05 1.87 -2.81
C ASP A 293 -0.74 2.15 -4.15
N ASP A 294 -1.95 2.72 -4.14
CA ASP A 294 -2.67 3.13 -5.35
C ASP A 294 -1.92 4.23 -6.12
N ALA A 295 -1.41 5.24 -5.41
CA ALA A 295 -0.61 6.31 -6.01
C ALA A 295 0.69 5.76 -6.61
N ARG A 296 1.36 4.83 -5.93
CA ARG A 296 2.57 4.16 -6.43
C ARG A 296 2.26 3.37 -7.68
N GLN A 297 1.20 2.58 -7.65
CA GLN A 297 0.76 1.76 -8.76
C GLN A 297 0.43 2.61 -9.99
N ALA A 298 -0.29 3.73 -9.80
CA ALA A 298 -0.59 4.67 -10.87
C ALA A 298 0.68 5.27 -11.49
N LEU A 299 1.63 5.71 -10.65
CA LEU A 299 2.89 6.28 -11.14
C LEU A 299 3.75 5.24 -11.87
N VAL A 300 3.80 4.00 -11.39
CA VAL A 300 4.49 2.89 -12.07
C VAL A 300 3.93 2.66 -13.48
N HIS A 301 2.61 2.71 -13.65
CA HIS A 301 1.99 2.58 -14.98
C HIS A 301 2.39 3.74 -15.89
N LEU A 302 2.25 4.97 -15.40
CA LEU A 302 2.57 6.16 -16.18
C LEU A 302 4.05 6.22 -16.59
N LEU A 303 4.97 5.87 -15.68
CA LEU A 303 6.41 5.81 -15.99
C LEU A 303 6.74 4.75 -17.05
N THR A 304 5.97 3.66 -17.12
CA THR A 304 6.18 2.56 -18.08
C THR A 304 5.38 2.72 -19.37
N GLY A 305 4.71 3.86 -19.53
CA GLY A 305 3.95 4.23 -20.72
C GLY A 305 2.54 3.69 -20.78
N LEU A 306 2.10 2.97 -19.76
CA LEU A 306 0.72 2.50 -19.62
C LEU A 306 -0.18 3.64 -19.15
N ASP A 307 -1.47 3.52 -19.42
CA ASP A 307 -2.46 4.40 -18.80
C ASP A 307 -2.57 4.05 -17.31
N ALA A 308 -2.85 5.04 -16.46
CA ALA A 308 -3.08 4.78 -15.04
C ALA A 308 -4.24 3.79 -14.88
N PRO A 309 -4.13 2.78 -14.00
CA PRO A 309 -5.18 1.80 -13.81
C PRO A 309 -6.45 2.51 -13.29
N ALA A 310 -7.61 1.97 -13.66
CA ALA A 310 -8.86 2.44 -13.05
C ALA A 310 -8.77 2.23 -11.53
N SER A 311 -9.11 3.26 -10.75
CA SER A 311 -9.17 3.12 -9.29
C SER A 311 -10.12 1.98 -8.94
N VAL A 312 -9.60 1.01 -8.17
CA VAL A 312 -10.43 -0.02 -7.58
C VAL A 312 -11.30 0.66 -6.52
N GLY A 313 -12.60 0.73 -6.78
CA GLY A 313 -13.56 1.04 -5.75
C GLY A 313 -13.48 -0.04 -4.67
N TYR A 314 -12.91 0.26 -3.50
CA TYR A 314 -12.98 -0.63 -2.34
C TYR A 314 -14.40 -0.57 -1.77
N GLY A 315 -15.35 -1.14 -2.51
CA GLY A 315 -16.71 -1.39 -2.05
C GLY A 315 -16.69 -2.53 -1.03
N GLY A 316 -17.28 -2.29 0.14
CA GLY A 316 -17.82 -3.34 1.00
C GLY A 316 -19.21 -3.72 0.52
#